data_AF-A0A7S2S3I7-F1
#
_entry.id   AF-A0A7S2S3I7-F1
#
_cell.length_a   1.000
_cell.length_b   1.000
_cell.length_c   1.000
_cell.angle_alpha   90.00
_cell.angle_beta   90.00
_cell.angle_gamma   90.00
#
_symmetry.space_group_name_H-M   'P 1'
#
loop_
_entity.id
_entity.type
_entity.pdbx_description
1 polymer ?
#
loop_
_entity_poly.entity_id
_entity_poly.type
_entity_poly.pdbx_seq_one_letter_code
_entity_poly.pdbx_strand_id
1 'polypeptide(L)'
;GAGGAGGSSNGADEGLECQPGRSMVETFEDHVDERLRQARERAGETVLLGMTEKNNFKAMAMAGSKGKDVNISQIMACVGQQKVEGNRIAFGFQRRALPHFRKDDLGPQARGFVENSYLKGLTAQEFYFHAMGGREGLIDTACKTSITGYLQRRLVKAMESVMCQ
;
A
#
# COMPACT_ATOMS: atom_id res chain seq x y z
N GLY A 1 7.48 27.70 32.74
CA GLY A 1 8.25 26.98 33.77
C GLY A 1 7.98 25.51 33.62
N ALA A 2 9.06 24.71 33.52
CA ALA A 2 9.14 23.25 33.54
C ALA A 2 8.39 22.51 32.41
N GLY A 3 8.99 21.64 31.62
CA GLY A 3 10.36 21.13 31.60
C GLY A 3 10.46 20.13 30.44
N GLY A 4 11.59 20.17 29.74
CA GLY A 4 11.95 19.11 28.80
C GLY A 4 12.55 17.91 29.53
N ALA A 5 12.41 16.74 28.93
CA ALA A 5 13.24 15.52 29.03
C ALA A 5 12.40 14.39 28.40
N GLY A 6 12.90 13.50 27.56
CA GLY A 6 14.26 13.26 27.11
C GLY A 6 14.23 12.18 26.04
N GLY A 7 15.26 12.15 25.21
CA GLY A 7 15.62 10.92 24.53
C GLY A 7 16.03 9.88 25.57
N SER A 8 15.53 8.66 25.43
CA SER A 8 16.16 7.47 25.99
C SER A 8 15.81 6.28 25.12
N SER A 9 16.85 5.76 24.49
CA SER A 9 16.98 4.38 24.06
C SER A 9 16.46 3.44 25.15
N ASN A 10 15.58 2.50 24.81
CA ASN A 10 15.48 1.23 25.54
C ASN A 10 14.93 0.16 24.58
N GLY A 11 15.77 -0.83 24.30
CA GLY A 11 15.30 -2.12 23.83
C GLY A 11 14.66 -2.82 25.01
N ALA A 12 13.34 -2.83 25.07
CA ALA A 12 12.55 -3.60 26.01
C ALA A 12 11.50 -4.36 25.21
N ASP A 13 11.37 -5.65 25.52
CA ASP A 13 10.34 -6.56 25.05
C ASP A 13 8.99 -6.10 25.64
N GLU A 14 8.47 -4.98 25.14
CA GLU A 14 7.16 -4.45 25.52
C GLU A 14 6.10 -5.21 24.72
N GLY A 15 5.33 -6.04 25.44
CA GLY A 15 4.15 -6.69 24.89
C GLY A 15 3.25 -5.66 24.21
N LEU A 16 2.73 -6.01 23.03
CA LEU A 16 1.96 -5.10 22.19
C LEU A 16 0.70 -4.61 22.93
N GLU A 17 0.63 -3.32 23.25
CA GLU A 17 -0.56 -2.71 23.85
C GLU A 17 -1.68 -2.56 22.80
N CYS A 18 -2.91 -2.97 23.15
CA CYS A 18 -4.07 -2.79 22.29
C CYS A 18 -4.38 -1.31 22.10
N GLN A 19 -4.60 -0.90 20.85
CA GLN A 19 -5.20 0.41 20.58
C GLN A 19 -6.67 0.42 21.01
N PRO A 20 -7.19 1.57 21.50
CA PRO A 20 -8.56 1.66 21.98
C PRO A 20 -9.55 1.33 20.85
N GLY A 21 -10.43 0.36 21.09
CA GLY A 21 -11.44 -0.09 20.14
C GLY A 21 -10.95 -1.08 19.07
N ARG A 22 -9.71 -1.59 19.18
CA ARG A 22 -9.15 -2.61 18.28
C ARG A 22 -8.77 -3.87 19.03
N SER A 23 -8.82 -5.01 18.33
CA SER A 23 -8.31 -6.27 18.85
C SER A 23 -6.78 -6.29 18.87
N MET A 24 -6.19 -7.23 19.64
CA MET A 24 -4.74 -7.47 19.65
C MET A 24 -4.19 -7.74 18.25
N VAL A 25 -4.94 -8.50 17.43
CA VAL A 25 -4.51 -8.88 16.08
C VAL A 25 -4.55 -7.67 15.15
N GLU A 26 -5.62 -6.88 15.18
CA GLU A 26 -5.70 -5.65 14.38
C GLU A 26 -4.60 -4.66 14.77
N THR A 27 -4.33 -4.51 16.07
CA THR A 27 -3.26 -3.63 16.55
C THR A 27 -1.88 -4.09 16.07
N PHE A 28 -1.66 -5.41 16.00
CA PHE A 28 -0.43 -5.99 15.45
C PHE A 28 -0.32 -5.72 13.95
N GLU A 29 -1.40 -5.97 13.20
CA GLU A 29 -1.46 -5.74 11.75
C GLU A 29 -1.18 -4.27 11.42
N ASP A 30 -1.76 -3.33 12.16
CA ASP A 30 -1.54 -1.90 11.98
C ASP A 30 -0.09 -1.49 12.24
N HIS A 31 0.52 -2.00 13.31
CA HIS A 31 1.94 -1.74 13.60
C HIS A 31 2.84 -2.26 12.49
N VAL A 32 2.56 -3.46 11.97
CA VAL A 32 3.36 -4.04 10.89
C VAL A 32 3.16 -3.25 9.60
N ASP A 33 1.93 -2.87 9.25
CA ASP A 33 1.65 -2.08 8.06
C ASP A 33 2.36 -0.72 8.09
N GLU A 34 2.35 -0.06 9.24
CA GLU A 34 3.07 1.21 9.44
C GLU A 34 4.58 1.03 9.27
N ARG A 35 5.18 -0.02 9.84
CA ARG A 35 6.61 -0.31 9.68
C ARG A 35 6.99 -0.61 8.23
N LEU A 36 6.16 -1.35 7.51
CA LEU A 36 6.38 -1.67 6.09
C LEU A 36 6.21 -0.44 5.21
N ARG A 37 5.24 0.43 5.53
CA ARG A 37 5.04 1.71 4.85
C ARG A 37 6.27 2.62 5.01
N GLN A 38 6.77 2.77 6.23
CA GLN A 38 7.98 3.54 6.52
C GLN A 38 9.23 2.96 5.85
N ALA A 39 9.34 1.63 5.74
CA ALA A 39 10.45 0.98 5.05
C ALA A 39 10.44 1.32 3.55
N ARG A 40 9.27 1.26 2.91
CA ARG A 40 9.09 1.62 1.50
C ARG A 40 9.38 3.10 1.25
N GLU A 41 8.90 4.00 2.10
CA GLU A 41 9.13 5.44 1.96
C GLU A 41 10.62 5.78 2.04
N ARG A 42 11.34 5.26 3.03
CA ARG A 42 12.80 5.46 3.15
C ARG A 42 13.58 4.91 1.96
N ALA A 43 13.17 3.74 1.44
CA ALA A 43 13.78 3.16 0.25
C ALA A 43 13.53 4.04 -1.00
N GLY A 44 12.31 4.58 -1.14
CA GLY A 44 11.95 5.51 -2.21
C GLY A 44 12.73 6.83 -2.17
N GLU A 45 12.82 7.45 -1.00
CA GLU A 45 13.59 8.69 -0.79
C GLU A 45 15.06 8.51 -1.17
N THR A 46 15.67 7.41 -0.75
CA THR A 46 17.08 7.09 -1.08
C THR A 46 17.29 7.01 -2.60
N VAL A 47 16.35 6.42 -3.33
CA VAL A 47 16.41 6.36 -4.80
C VAL A 47 16.24 7.75 -5.43
N LEU A 48 15.30 8.57 -4.95
CA LEU A 48 15.03 9.89 -5.50
C LEU A 48 16.21 10.85 -5.31
N LEU A 49 16.87 10.76 -4.16
CA LEU A 49 18.10 11.52 -3.87
C LEU A 49 19.28 11.06 -4.73
N GLY A 50 19.38 9.76 -5.01
CA GLY A 50 20.41 9.19 -5.88
C GLY A 50 20.22 9.47 -7.39
N MET A 51 19.04 9.96 -7.81
CA MET A 51 18.74 10.20 -9.22
C MET A 51 19.25 11.56 -9.73
N THR A 52 20.06 11.52 -10.78
CA THR A 52 20.49 12.69 -11.56
C THR A 52 19.30 13.43 -12.16
N GLU A 53 19.36 14.76 -12.21
CA GLU A 53 18.30 15.60 -12.81
C GLU A 53 18.07 15.37 -14.30
N LYS A 54 19.08 14.84 -15.00
CA LYS A 54 18.98 14.47 -16.42
C LYS A 54 18.16 13.19 -16.68
N ASN A 55 17.67 12.52 -15.64
CA ASN A 55 16.85 11.32 -15.81
C ASN A 55 15.46 11.70 -16.34
N ASN A 56 15.07 11.11 -17.47
CA ASN A 56 13.77 11.33 -18.10
C ASN A 56 12.58 10.95 -17.19
N PHE A 57 12.74 9.94 -16.32
CA PHE A 57 11.70 9.59 -15.34
C PHE A 57 11.47 10.71 -14.32
N LYS A 58 12.55 11.30 -13.80
CA LYS A 58 12.49 12.42 -12.85
C LYS A 58 11.93 13.66 -13.54
N ALA A 59 12.36 13.94 -14.77
CA ALA A 59 11.83 15.05 -15.56
C ALA A 59 10.30 14.93 -15.78
N MET A 60 9.80 13.72 -16.09
CA MET A 60 8.37 13.48 -16.29
C MET A 60 7.53 13.69 -15.02
N ALA A 61 8.04 13.21 -13.88
CA ALA A 61 7.40 13.39 -12.58
C ALA A 61 7.43 14.87 -12.14
N MET A 62 8.57 15.55 -12.28
CA MET A 62 8.74 16.97 -11.97
C MET A 62 7.87 17.87 -12.85
N ALA A 63 7.70 17.53 -14.13
CA ALA A 63 6.81 18.24 -15.04
C ALA A 63 5.32 18.02 -14.73
N GLY A 64 4.98 17.08 -13.83
CA GLY A 64 3.59 16.74 -13.49
C GLY A 64 2.80 16.08 -14.62
N SER A 65 3.46 15.68 -15.71
CA SER A 65 2.79 15.13 -16.90
C SER A 65 2.26 13.71 -16.65
N LYS A 66 3.11 12.82 -16.11
CA LYS A 66 2.75 11.43 -15.83
C LYS A 66 3.72 10.79 -14.84
N GLY A 67 3.17 9.97 -13.95
CA GLY A 67 3.95 9.30 -12.92
C GLY A 67 4.22 10.18 -11.71
N LYS A 68 4.27 9.54 -10.55
CA LYS A 68 4.61 10.14 -9.26
C LYS A 68 5.89 9.50 -8.73
N ASP A 69 6.47 10.08 -7.69
CA ASP A 69 7.64 9.55 -6.98
C ASP A 69 7.45 8.10 -6.50
N VAL A 70 6.21 7.73 -6.18
CA VAL A 70 5.84 6.34 -5.84
C VAL A 70 6.10 5.39 -7.02
N ASN A 71 5.81 5.79 -8.25
CA ASN A 71 6.05 4.93 -9.42
C ASN A 71 7.56 4.72 -9.64
N ILE A 72 8.36 5.77 -9.47
CA ILE A 72 9.82 5.69 -9.55
C ILE A 72 10.35 4.72 -8.47
N SER A 73 9.84 4.85 -7.25
CA SER A 73 10.19 3.99 -6.11
C SER A 73 9.83 2.53 -6.38
N GLN A 74 8.68 2.24 -6.98
CA GLN A 74 8.27 0.87 -7.32
C GLN A 74 9.13 0.26 -8.44
N ILE A 75 9.56 1.07 -9.40
CA ILE A 75 10.40 0.61 -10.52
C ILE A 75 11.82 0.29 -10.03
N MET A 76 12.36 1.11 -9.12
CA MET A 76 13.78 1.07 -8.76
C MET A 76 14.08 0.48 -7.38
N ALA A 77 13.27 0.77 -6.36
CA ALA A 77 13.50 0.35 -4.97
C ALA A 77 12.74 -0.94 -4.61
N CYS A 78 11.45 -0.83 -4.30
CA CYS A 78 10.58 -1.96 -3.96
C CYS A 78 9.12 -1.61 -4.28
N VAL A 79 8.33 -2.62 -4.66
CA VAL A 79 6.92 -2.41 -4.99
C VAL A 79 6.09 -2.10 -3.73
N GLY A 80 6.37 -2.82 -2.63
CA GLY A 80 5.74 -2.63 -1.33
C GLY A 80 4.61 -3.62 -1.02
N GLN A 81 3.86 -3.33 0.04
CA GLN A 81 2.78 -4.18 0.55
C GLN A 81 1.58 -4.21 -0.40
N GLN A 82 1.16 -5.42 -0.80
CA GLN A 82 -0.11 -5.64 -1.51
C GLN A 82 -1.23 -5.88 -0.49
N LYS A 83 -2.35 -5.19 -0.69
CA LYS A 83 -3.54 -5.34 0.15
C LYS A 83 -4.69 -5.86 -0.69
N VAL A 84 -5.56 -6.65 -0.07
CA VAL A 84 -6.82 -7.13 -0.63
C VAL A 84 -7.93 -6.81 0.36
N GLU A 85 -8.98 -6.12 -0.09
CA GLU A 85 -10.11 -5.69 0.77
C GLU A 85 -9.66 -4.86 2.00
N GLY A 86 -8.63 -4.04 1.83
CA GLY A 86 -8.07 -3.18 2.88
C GLY A 86 -7.14 -3.89 3.88
N ASN A 87 -7.08 -5.22 3.87
CA ASN A 87 -6.22 -6.02 4.74
C ASN A 87 -4.98 -6.55 3.99
N ARG A 88 -3.95 -6.98 4.72
CA ARG A 88 -2.86 -7.77 4.12
C ARG A 88 -3.42 -9.11 3.62
N ILE A 89 -2.67 -9.78 2.74
CA ILE A 89 -3.14 -11.03 2.12
C ILE A 89 -3.58 -12.04 3.19
N ALA A 90 -4.86 -12.44 3.10
CA ALA A 90 -5.48 -13.37 4.03
C ALA A 90 -4.99 -14.80 3.78
N PHE A 91 -5.22 -15.67 4.76
CA PHE A 91 -4.94 -17.10 4.61
C PHE A 91 -6.03 -17.76 3.75
N GLY A 92 -5.73 -17.95 2.46
CA GLY A 92 -6.62 -18.66 1.53
C GLY A 92 -6.59 -20.19 1.65
N PHE A 93 -5.58 -20.75 2.34
CA PHE A 93 -5.43 -22.19 2.58
C PHE A 93 -5.44 -22.50 4.10
N GLN A 94 -5.16 -23.75 4.48
CA GLN A 94 -5.02 -24.20 5.89
C GLN A 94 -3.99 -23.36 6.68
N ARG A 95 -4.42 -22.21 7.20
CA ARG A 95 -3.64 -21.21 7.95
C ARG A 95 -2.38 -20.71 7.22
N ARG A 96 -2.48 -20.55 5.89
CA ARG A 96 -1.38 -20.14 4.99
C ARG A 96 -1.90 -19.35 3.79
N ALA A 97 -1.06 -18.46 3.26
CA ALA A 97 -1.35 -17.72 2.04
C ALA A 97 -1.06 -18.54 0.77
N LEU A 98 0.10 -19.23 0.72
CA LEU A 98 0.47 -20.16 -0.36
C LEU A 98 1.01 -21.48 0.22
N PRO A 99 0.93 -22.61 -0.52
CA PRO A 99 1.49 -23.89 -0.10
C PRO A 99 3.00 -23.88 0.16
N HIS A 100 3.72 -22.92 -0.43
CA HIS A 100 5.16 -22.72 -0.27
C HIS A 100 5.56 -22.18 1.10
N PHE A 101 4.63 -21.57 1.85
CA PHE A 101 4.91 -21.00 3.17
C PHE A 101 4.62 -22.00 4.30
N ARG A 102 5.22 -21.74 5.46
CA ARG A 102 4.93 -22.48 6.70
C ARG A 102 3.58 -22.06 7.27
N LYS A 103 2.98 -22.94 8.08
CA LYS A 103 1.70 -22.66 8.75
C LYS A 103 1.91 -21.52 9.74
N ASP A 104 0.93 -20.61 9.79
CA ASP A 104 0.93 -19.46 10.71
C ASP A 104 2.09 -18.47 10.53
N ASP A 105 2.63 -18.41 9.32
CA ASP A 105 3.65 -17.43 8.98
C ASP A 105 3.04 -16.02 8.84
N LEU A 106 3.42 -15.12 9.74
CA LEU A 106 3.04 -13.71 9.74
C LEU A 106 4.11 -12.81 9.11
N GLY A 107 5.15 -13.42 8.52
CA GLY A 107 6.22 -12.70 7.84
C GLY A 107 5.69 -11.83 6.69
N PRO A 108 6.39 -10.72 6.38
CA PRO A 108 5.95 -9.78 5.35
C PRO A 108 5.82 -10.45 3.97
N GLN A 109 6.77 -11.33 3.61
CA GLN A 109 6.77 -12.08 2.35
C GLN A 109 5.57 -13.03 2.24
N ALA A 110 5.22 -13.72 3.32
CA ALA A 110 4.06 -14.62 3.37
C ALA A 110 2.72 -13.87 3.32
N ARG A 111 2.72 -12.59 3.72
CA ARG A 111 1.53 -11.71 3.78
C ARG A 111 1.47 -10.69 2.63
N GLY A 112 2.22 -10.90 1.55
CA GLY A 112 2.08 -10.10 0.31
C GLY A 112 2.93 -8.83 0.25
N PHE A 113 3.98 -8.71 1.05
CA PHE A 113 5.01 -7.69 0.85
C PHE A 113 5.91 -8.08 -0.31
N VAL A 114 6.03 -7.18 -1.29
CA VAL A 114 6.92 -7.35 -2.44
C VAL A 114 8.17 -6.50 -2.21
N GLU A 115 9.28 -7.19 -1.95
CA GLU A 115 10.56 -6.57 -1.65
C GLU A 115 11.29 -6.17 -2.95
N ASN A 116 11.13 -6.96 -4.00
CA ASN A 116 11.78 -6.69 -5.27
C ASN A 116 11.15 -5.50 -6.02
N SER A 117 11.94 -4.87 -6.88
CA SER A 117 11.51 -3.82 -7.79
C SER A 117 11.16 -4.38 -9.17
N TYR A 118 10.45 -3.59 -9.98
CA TYR A 118 10.17 -4.01 -11.36
C TYR A 118 11.44 -4.15 -12.21
N LEU A 119 12.51 -3.41 -11.88
CA LEU A 119 13.79 -3.54 -12.56
C LEU A 119 14.45 -4.90 -12.29
N LYS A 120 14.43 -5.35 -11.04
CA LYS A 120 15.03 -6.64 -10.64
C LYS A 120 14.17 -7.84 -11.04
N GLY A 121 12.86 -7.63 -11.13
CA GLY A 121 11.88 -8.68 -11.38
C GLY A 121 11.35 -9.28 -10.08
N LEU A 122 10.11 -9.74 -10.12
CA LEU A 122 9.40 -10.30 -8.98
C LEU A 122 9.60 -11.83 -8.93
N THR A 123 9.67 -12.38 -7.72
CA THR A 123 9.59 -13.82 -7.53
C THR A 123 8.18 -14.34 -7.84
N ALA A 124 8.02 -15.63 -8.11
CA ALA A 124 6.71 -16.21 -8.46
C ALA A 124 5.63 -15.97 -7.37
N GLN A 125 6.03 -15.99 -6.10
CA GLN A 125 5.14 -15.75 -4.96
C GLN A 125 4.70 -14.28 -4.90
N GLU A 126 5.65 -13.35 -5.02
CA GLU A 126 5.39 -11.92 -5.08
C GLU A 126 4.53 -11.54 -6.29
N PHE A 127 4.79 -12.13 -7.45
CA PHE A 127 4.02 -11.91 -8.66
C PHE A 127 2.56 -12.32 -8.47
N TYR A 128 2.31 -13.46 -7.82
CA TYR A 128 0.95 -13.91 -7.54
C TYR A 128 0.21 -12.95 -6.60
N PHE A 129 0.85 -12.51 -5.51
CA PHE A 129 0.25 -11.52 -4.59
C PHE A 129 0.04 -10.16 -5.26
N HIS A 130 0.95 -9.74 -6.13
CA HIS A 130 0.81 -8.52 -6.91
C HIS A 130 -0.36 -8.61 -7.90
N ALA A 131 -0.53 -9.75 -8.57
CA ALA A 131 -1.66 -9.98 -9.47
C ALA A 131 -3.01 -9.99 -8.73
N MET A 132 -3.06 -10.48 -7.49
CA MET A 132 -4.25 -10.41 -6.65
C MET A 132 -4.70 -8.96 -6.39
N GLY A 133 -3.78 -8.10 -5.93
CA GLY A 133 -4.08 -6.67 -5.70
C GLY A 133 -4.46 -5.95 -7.00
N GLY A 134 -3.77 -6.27 -8.10
CA GLY A 134 -4.11 -5.73 -9.43
C GLY A 134 -5.52 -6.11 -9.89
N ARG A 135 -5.95 -7.36 -9.63
CA ARG A 135 -7.28 -7.85 -9.99
C ARG A 135 -8.40 -7.13 -9.23
N GLU A 136 -8.21 -6.86 -7.95
CA GLU A 136 -9.17 -6.06 -7.17
C GLU A 136 -9.37 -4.68 -7.78
N GLY A 137 -8.29 -3.98 -8.14
CA GLY A 137 -8.37 -2.67 -8.79
C GLY A 137 -9.10 -2.69 -10.13
N LEU A 138 -8.93 -3.75 -10.92
CA LEU A 138 -9.66 -3.92 -12.19
C LEU A 138 -11.16 -4.13 -11.96
N ILE A 139 -11.52 -4.96 -10.98
CA ILE A 139 -12.92 -5.23 -10.63
C ILE A 139 -13.58 -3.95 -10.09
N ASP A 140 -12.91 -3.26 -9.16
CA ASP A 140 -13.39 -2.02 -8.55
C ASP A 140 -13.63 -0.93 -9.61
N THR A 141 -12.72 -0.81 -10.58
CA THR A 141 -12.91 0.12 -11.71
C THR A 141 -14.17 -0.23 -12.50
N ALA A 142 -14.36 -1.50 -12.86
CA ALA A 142 -15.53 -1.95 -13.62
C ALA A 142 -16.85 -1.71 -12.86
N CYS A 143 -16.88 -2.02 -11.56
CA CYS A 143 -18.05 -1.80 -10.71
C CYS A 143 -18.33 -0.30 -10.50
N LYS A 144 -17.30 0.53 -10.31
CA LYS A 144 -17.47 1.97 -10.14
C LYS A 144 -18.00 2.64 -11.39
N THR A 145 -17.56 2.24 -12.59
CA THR A 145 -18.05 2.83 -13.85
C THR A 145 -19.56 2.68 -14.03
N SER A 146 -20.12 1.51 -13.72
CA SER A 146 -21.56 1.28 -13.87
C SER A 146 -22.37 2.10 -12.85
N ILE A 147 -21.90 2.17 -11.61
CA ILE A 147 -22.57 2.90 -10.51
C ILE A 147 -22.51 4.42 -10.74
N THR A 148 -21.34 4.96 -11.10
CA THR A 148 -21.18 6.42 -11.29
C THR A 148 -22.01 6.93 -12.46
N GLY A 149 -22.05 6.20 -13.58
CA GLY A 149 -22.89 6.58 -14.73
C GLY A 149 -24.38 6.58 -14.40
N TYR A 150 -24.85 5.58 -13.64
CA TYR A 150 -26.25 5.53 -13.19
C TYR A 150 -26.59 6.68 -12.23
N LEU A 151 -25.74 6.93 -11.25
CA LEU A 151 -25.90 8.04 -10.30
C LEU A 151 -25.90 9.40 -11.02
N GLN A 152 -24.98 9.62 -11.95
CA GLN A 152 -24.93 10.83 -12.77
C GLN A 152 -26.26 11.05 -13.50
N ARG A 153 -26.80 10.02 -14.18
CA ARG A 153 -28.07 10.12 -14.89
C ARG A 153 -29.24 10.47 -13.96
N ARG A 154 -29.29 9.85 -12.78
CA ARG A 154 -30.32 10.13 -11.78
C ARG A 154 -30.25 11.56 -11.26
N LEU A 155 -29.04 12.04 -10.94
CA LEU A 155 -28.82 13.40 -10.45
C LEU A 155 -29.22 14.44 -11.50
N VAL A 156 -28.80 14.26 -12.75
CA VAL A 156 -29.17 15.15 -13.86
C VAL A 156 -30.69 15.21 -14.01
N LYS A 157 -31.37 14.05 -14.00
CA LYS A 157 -32.84 14.00 -14.12
C LYS A 157 -33.57 14.61 -12.92
N ALA A 158 -33.01 14.56 -11.73
CA ALA A 158 -33.63 15.20 -10.56
C ALA A 158 -33.49 16.73 -10.58
N MET A 159 -32.41 17.26 -11.17
CA MET A 159 -32.09 18.68 -11.17
C MET A 159 -32.41 19.40 -12.47
N GLU A 160 -32.97 18.72 -13.48
CA GLU A 160 -33.18 19.30 -14.82
C GLU A 160 -34.18 20.47 -14.85
N SER A 161 -35.00 20.62 -13.82
CA SER A 161 -35.98 21.72 -13.69
C SER A 161 -35.44 22.97 -12.99
N VAL A 162 -34.24 22.93 -12.41
CA VAL A 162 -33.66 24.06 -11.66
C VAL A 162 -32.91 24.97 -12.62
N MET A 163 -33.36 26.22 -12.74
CA MET A 163 -32.69 27.28 -13.51
C MET A 163 -32.66 28.59 -12.70
N CYS A 164 -31.61 29.40 -12.85
CA CYS A 164 -31.59 30.75 -12.27
C CYS A 164 -32.65 31.62 -12.96
N GLN A 165 -33.45 32.33 -12.16
CA GLN A 165 -34.35 33.39 -12.63
C GLN A 165 -33.57 34.67 -12.94
#